data_AF-A0A259H9D1-F1
#
_entry.id   AF-A0A259H9D1-F1
#
_cell.length_a   1.000
_cell.length_b   1.000
_cell.length_c   1.000
_cell.angle_alpha   90.00
_cell.angle_beta   90.00
_cell.angle_gamma   90.00
#
_symmetry.space_group_name_H-M   'P 1'
#
loop_
_entity.id
_entity.type
_entity.pdbx_description
1 polymer ?
#
loop_
_entity_poly.entity_id
_entity_poly.type
_entity_poly.pdbx_seq_one_letter_code
_entity_poly.pdbx_strand_id
1 'polypeptide(L)'
;MILTIENKQFDTATITQLYPAAVVKTGHKEETTQVSLEWIDSESKGRVEIVGYGVFVHLGEEEKHSFVFQTREEMDEAVGRIAAQLQK
;
A
#
# COMPACT_ATOMS: atom_id res chain seq x y z
N MET A 1 -10.70 8.40 15.22
CA MET A 1 -10.51 9.52 14.26
C MET A 1 -10.88 8.96 12.90
N ILE A 2 -11.42 9.77 11.96
CA ILE A 2 -11.75 9.24 10.63
C ILE A 2 -10.63 9.60 9.66
N LEU A 3 -10.04 8.57 9.05
CA LEU A 3 -9.04 8.68 8.00
C LEU A 3 -9.72 8.50 6.63
N THR A 4 -9.46 9.41 5.70
CA THR A 4 -9.95 9.29 4.33
C THR A 4 -8.81 8.90 3.41
N ILE A 5 -8.98 7.80 2.68
CA ILE A 5 -8.03 7.32 1.66
C ILE A 5 -8.78 7.21 0.34
N GLU A 6 -8.33 7.96 -0.66
CA GLU A 6 -9.02 8.13 -1.94
C GLU A 6 -10.49 8.56 -1.74
N ASN A 7 -11.43 7.61 -1.83
CA ASN A 7 -12.87 7.84 -1.67
C ASN A 7 -13.49 6.99 -0.55
N LYS A 8 -12.67 6.39 0.32
CA LYS A 8 -13.13 5.57 1.45
C LYS A 8 -12.74 6.20 2.78
N GLN A 9 -13.62 6.03 3.76
CA GLN A 9 -13.41 6.49 5.12
C GLN A 9 -13.20 5.29 6.04
N PHE A 10 -12.24 5.42 6.94
CA PHE A 10 -11.84 4.40 7.89
C PHE A 10 -11.80 5.01 9.28
N ASP A 11 -12.37 4.32 10.28
CA ASP A 11 -12.10 4.70 11.66
C ASP A 11 -10.70 4.19 12.02
N THR A 12 -9.79 5.10 12.35
CA THR A 12 -8.43 4.79 12.76
C THR A 12 -8.37 3.82 13.94
N ALA A 13 -9.40 3.77 14.79
CA ALA A 13 -9.48 2.83 15.90
C ALA A 13 -9.65 1.37 15.43
N THR A 14 -10.16 1.16 14.22
CA THR A 14 -10.39 -0.17 13.62
C THR A 14 -9.21 -0.64 12.75
N ILE A 15 -8.30 0.28 12.40
CA ILE A 15 -7.13 -0.02 11.59
C ILE A 15 -6.10 -0.76 12.43
N THR A 16 -5.83 -2.01 12.06
CA THR A 16 -4.76 -2.82 12.68
C THR A 16 -3.42 -2.59 11.99
N GLN A 17 -3.43 -2.36 10.67
CA GLN A 17 -2.24 -2.05 9.89
C GLN A 17 -2.56 -1.06 8.76
N LEU A 18 -1.65 -0.11 8.55
CA LEU A 18 -1.67 0.83 7.43
C LEU A 18 -0.24 0.96 6.92
N TYR A 19 0.02 0.49 5.70
CA TYR A 19 1.38 0.49 5.16
C TYR A 19 1.42 0.64 3.63
N PRO A 20 2.44 1.30 3.10
CA PRO A 20 2.74 1.27 1.66
C PRO A 20 3.55 0.02 1.30
N ALA A 21 3.29 -0.57 0.13
CA ALA A 21 4.05 -1.69 -0.41
C ALA A 21 4.05 -1.68 -1.94
N ALA A 22 5.08 -2.25 -2.55
CA ALA A 22 5.08 -2.53 -3.98
C ALA A 22 4.34 -3.83 -4.26
N VAL A 23 3.66 -3.89 -5.40
CA VAL A 23 2.99 -5.08 -5.90
C VAL A 23 3.86 -5.67 -7.00
N VAL A 24 4.28 -6.92 -6.82
CA VAL A 24 5.17 -7.62 -7.76
C VAL A 24 4.56 -8.92 -8.23
N LYS A 25 4.84 -9.32 -9.47
CA LYS A 25 4.49 -10.64 -9.99
C LYS A 25 5.42 -11.71 -9.40
N THR A 26 4.84 -12.82 -8.95
CA THR A 26 5.58 -13.95 -8.38
C THR A 26 6.08 -14.95 -9.44
N GLY A 27 5.77 -14.73 -10.72
CA GLY A 27 6.20 -15.60 -11.83
C GLY A 27 5.35 -16.87 -12.02
N HIS A 28 4.38 -17.13 -11.15
CA HIS A 28 3.39 -18.19 -11.31
C HIS A 28 1.99 -17.60 -11.57
N LYS A 29 1.41 -17.89 -12.73
CA LYS A 29 0.00 -17.63 -13.13
C LYS A 29 -0.60 -16.30 -12.64
N GLU A 30 -0.10 -15.19 -13.17
CA GLU A 30 -0.61 -13.82 -12.90
C GLU A 30 -0.70 -13.43 -11.41
N GLU A 31 -0.14 -14.23 -10.52
CA GLU A 31 -0.26 -14.03 -9.08
C GLU A 31 0.67 -12.90 -8.64
N THR A 32 0.10 -11.95 -7.91
CA THR A 32 0.79 -10.76 -7.43
C THR A 32 0.92 -10.81 -5.91
N THR A 33 2.07 -10.42 -5.39
CA THR A 33 2.32 -10.31 -3.95
C THR A 33 2.74 -8.90 -3.54
N GLN A 34 2.55 -8.58 -2.27
CA GLN A 34 2.94 -7.30 -1.67
C GLN A 34 4.33 -7.45 -1.05
N VAL A 35 5.25 -6.55 -1.41
CA VAL A 35 6.61 -6.51 -0.86
C VAL A 35 6.95 -5.11 -0.36
N SER A 36 7.76 -5.01 0.67
CA SER A 36 8.15 -3.71 1.22
C SER A 36 8.95 -2.90 0.20
N LEU A 37 8.76 -1.58 0.23
CA LEU A 37 9.49 -0.66 -0.65
C LEU A 37 11.00 -0.72 -0.40
N GLU A 38 11.43 -0.90 0.86
CA GLU A 38 12.84 -1.05 1.20
C GLU A 38 13.47 -2.30 0.57
N TRP A 39 12.74 -3.41 0.55
CA TRP A 39 13.22 -4.64 -0.10
C TRP A 39 13.32 -4.45 -1.62
N ILE A 40 12.39 -3.71 -2.22
CA ILE A 40 12.48 -3.32 -3.63
C ILE A 40 13.75 -2.50 -3.88
N ASP A 41 14.00 -1.48 -3.07
CA ASP A 41 15.12 -0.55 -3.29
C ASP A 41 16.49 -1.23 -3.07
N SER A 42 16.57 -2.22 -2.18
CA SER A 42 17.83 -2.90 -1.80
C SER A 42 18.12 -4.18 -2.60
N GLU A 43 17.18 -5.11 -2.63
CA GLU A 43 17.38 -6.51 -3.03
C GLU A 43 16.81 -6.84 -4.40
N SER A 44 15.85 -6.06 -4.89
CA SER A 44 15.07 -6.45 -6.05
C SER A 44 15.72 -6.22 -7.40
N LYS A 45 16.89 -5.56 -7.50
CA LYS A 45 17.60 -5.11 -8.73
C LYS A 45 17.34 -5.99 -9.98
N GLY A 46 16.19 -5.81 -10.63
CA GLY A 46 15.74 -6.56 -11.81
C GLY A 46 15.29 -8.01 -11.62
N ARG A 47 15.11 -8.49 -10.38
CA ARG A 47 14.69 -9.88 -10.05
C ARG A 47 13.18 -10.09 -10.05
N VAL A 48 12.39 -9.03 -9.90
CA VAL A 48 10.92 -9.10 -9.84
C VAL A 48 10.31 -8.02 -10.73
N GLU A 49 9.18 -8.35 -11.36
CA GLU A 49 8.42 -7.40 -12.17
C GLU A 49 7.44 -6.65 -11.26
N ILE A 50 7.71 -5.35 -11.07
CA ILE A 50 6.81 -4.45 -10.35
C ILE A 50 5.64 -4.13 -11.27
N VAL A 51 4.44 -4.41 -10.79
CA VAL A 51 3.18 -4.14 -11.52
C VAL A 51 2.41 -2.96 -10.96
N GLY A 52 2.82 -2.46 -9.79
CA GLY A 52 2.26 -1.26 -9.19
C GLY A 52 2.76 -1.04 -7.78
N TYR A 53 2.24 0.01 -7.16
CA TYR A 53 2.52 0.39 -5.79
C TYR A 53 1.19 0.59 -5.07
N GLY A 54 1.10 0.37 -3.77
CA GLY A 54 -0.18 0.52 -3.10
C GLY A 54 -0.10 0.82 -1.63
N VAL A 55 -1.18 1.41 -1.13
CA VAL A 55 -1.44 1.60 0.28
C VAL A 55 -2.44 0.54 0.71
N PHE A 56 -2.08 -0.21 1.75
CA PHE A 56 -2.87 -1.31 2.26
C PHE A 56 -3.37 -0.98 3.66
N VAL A 57 -4.66 -1.23 3.87
CA VAL A 57 -5.34 -1.03 5.15
C VAL A 57 -5.90 -2.37 5.60
N HIS A 58 -5.51 -2.81 6.79
CA HIS A 58 -6.10 -3.96 7.45
C HIS A 58 -7.02 -3.48 8.58
N LEU A 59 -8.24 -4.01 8.60
CA LEU A 59 -9.27 -3.78 9.60
C LEU A 59 -9.56 -5.11 10.29
N GLY A 60 -9.14 -5.24 11.55
CA GLY A 60 -9.26 -6.52 12.28
C GLY A 60 -8.46 -7.67 11.65
N GLU A 61 -9.02 -8.88 11.67
CA GLU A 61 -8.36 -10.12 11.20
C GLU A 61 -8.57 -10.44 9.71
N GLU A 62 -9.69 -10.01 9.11
CA GLU A 62 -10.08 -10.48 7.76
C GLU A 62 -10.33 -9.38 6.73
N GLU A 63 -10.61 -8.14 7.15
CA GLU A 63 -10.96 -7.09 6.20
C GLU A 63 -9.72 -6.33 5.73
N LYS A 64 -9.48 -6.35 4.43
CA LYS A 64 -8.34 -5.72 3.78
C LYS A 64 -8.80 -4.82 2.64
N HIS A 65 -8.25 -3.61 2.61
CA HIS A 65 -8.43 -2.69 1.50
C HIS A 65 -7.09 -2.34 0.88
N SER A 66 -7.08 -2.35 -0.45
CA SER A 66 -5.89 -2.09 -1.24
C SER A 66 -6.18 -0.92 -2.18
N PHE A 67 -5.33 0.08 -2.14
CA PHE A 67 -5.35 1.22 -3.06
C PHE A 67 -4.08 1.14 -3.89
N VAL A 68 -4.21 0.67 -5.13
CA VAL A 68 -3.06 0.43 -6.02
C VAL A 68 -2.96 1.55 -7.05
N PHE A 69 -1.74 2.02 -7.23
CA PHE A 69 -1.30 3.10 -8.11
C PHE A 69 -0.30 2.55 -9.13
N GLN A 70 -0.20 3.23 -10.28
CA GLN A 70 0.69 2.79 -11.35
C GLN A 70 2.15 3.14 -11.04
N THR A 71 2.38 4.29 -10.42
CA THR A 71 3.71 4.81 -10.09
C THR A 71 3.92 4.94 -8.59
N ARG A 72 5.20 4.97 -8.17
CA ARG A 72 5.57 5.17 -6.77
C ARG A 72 5.19 6.58 -6.32
N GLU A 73 5.37 7.55 -7.20
CA GLU A 73 5.06 8.95 -6.98
C GLU A 73 3.59 9.17 -6.64
N GLU A 74 2.66 8.56 -7.37
CA GLU A 74 1.22 8.62 -7.07
C GLU A 74 0.88 8.03 -5.69
N MET A 75 1.53 6.91 -5.34
CA MET A 75 1.39 6.30 -4.02
C MET A 75 1.97 7.21 -2.93
N ASP A 76 3.13 7.82 -3.15
CA ASP A 76 3.77 8.74 -2.21
C ASP A 76 2.88 9.99 -1.98
N GLU A 77 2.23 10.51 -3.02
CA GLU A 77 1.24 11.59 -2.88
C GLU A 77 0.03 11.15 -2.04
N ALA A 78 -0.45 9.92 -2.22
CA ALA A 78 -1.51 9.36 -1.38
C ALA A 78 -1.06 9.21 0.08
N VAL A 79 0.12 8.67 0.32
CA VAL A 79 0.71 8.55 1.66
C VAL A 79 0.90 9.92 2.31
N GLY A 80 1.35 10.93 1.56
CA GLY A 80 1.48 12.30 2.04
C GLY A 80 0.14 12.89 2.49
N ARG A 81 -0.92 12.69 1.71
CA ARG A 81 -2.30 13.10 2.07
C ARG A 81 -2.81 12.39 3.32
N ILE A 82 -2.47 11.12 3.50
CA ILE A 82 -2.82 10.33 4.70
C ILE A 82 -2.03 10.84 5.92
N ALA A 83 -0.72 11.01 5.80
CA ALA A 83 0.13 11.48 6.88
C ALA A 83 -0.29 12.87 7.38
N ALA A 84 -0.66 13.77 6.47
CA ALA A 84 -1.17 15.09 6.81
C ALA A 84 -2.50 15.05 7.60
N GLN A 85 -3.30 14.00 7.44
CA GLN A 85 -4.50 13.80 8.26
C GLN A 85 -4.14 13.33 9.68
N LEU A 86 -3.16 12.42 9.81
CA LEU A 86 -2.73 11.83 11.09
C LEU A 86 -1.96 12.80 12.00
N GLN A 87 -1.39 13.88 11.44
CA GLN A 87 -0.67 14.90 12.21
C GLN A 87 -1.59 15.98 12.82
N LYS A 88 -2.90 15.93 12.58
CA LYS A 88 -3.89 16.83 13.18
C LYS A 88 -4.41 16.29 14.51
#